data_AF-A0A929UXV2-F1
#
_entry.id   AF-A0A929UXV2-F1
#
_cell.length_a   1.000
_cell.length_b   1.000
_cell.length_c   1.000
_cell.angle_alpha   90.00
_cell.angle_beta   90.00
_cell.angle_gamma   90.00
#
_symmetry.space_group_name_H-M   'P 1'
#
loop_
_entity.id
_entity.type
_entity.pdbx_description
1 polymer ?
#
loop_
_entity_poly.entity_id
_entity_poly.type
_entity_poly.pdbx_seq_one_letter_code
_entity_poly.pdbx_strand_id
1 'polypeptide(L)'
;MALFGVLPMVYVGFDGNESQRYGFAKYSLGFDGPNQASLSFFPILLSGMYLYGASRMFTGIALVACIAVGILTGSRTGFLLSLAFIPAYRLLLRKHGTRKKNTVAPYLFIIGLLVSCIGAALFVDNDLVNRVMSDRPKLIDQYLQSEYTPSVFGSDEVYNKAQYGTAPVDNFPVYIYARYGIVGFIIFAFVFWQGMRREYSTKMYILFLFIILYGFAEAFFDIAAKNFILPILMVSLFQKGALYEQQDAR
;
A
#
# COMPACT_ATOMS: atom_id res chain seq x y z
N MET A 1 -12.65 -27.16 22.97
CA MET A 1 -12.24 -27.85 21.72
C MET A 1 -13.44 -28.27 20.86
N ALA A 2 -14.50 -27.47 20.74
CA ALA A 2 -15.68 -27.81 19.90
C ALA A 2 -16.59 -26.59 19.60
N LEU A 3 -16.03 -25.45 19.18
CA LEU A 3 -16.84 -24.26 18.85
C LEU A 3 -16.39 -23.50 17.59
N PHE A 4 -15.43 -24.05 16.83
CA PHE A 4 -15.00 -23.53 15.53
C PHE A 4 -15.33 -24.50 14.38
N GLY A 5 -16.35 -25.34 14.56
CA GLY A 5 -16.83 -26.24 13.53
C GLY A 5 -17.87 -25.52 12.66
N VAL A 6 -17.55 -25.37 11.38
CA VAL A 6 -18.48 -25.10 10.27
C VAL A 6 -18.99 -23.66 10.16
N LEU A 7 -18.11 -22.75 9.75
CA LEU A 7 -18.53 -21.68 8.83
C LEU A 7 -18.35 -22.24 7.40
N PRO A 8 -19.39 -22.23 6.55
CA PRO A 8 -19.24 -22.65 5.16
C PRO A 8 -18.35 -21.64 4.45
N MET A 9 -17.06 -21.95 4.33
CA MET A 9 -16.11 -21.15 3.57
C MET A 9 -16.43 -21.29 2.10
N VAL A 10 -17.05 -20.27 1.52
CA VAL A 10 -17.24 -20.16 0.08
C VAL A 10 -15.86 -19.90 -0.54
N TYR A 11 -15.32 -20.92 -1.17
CA TYR A 11 -14.09 -20.84 -1.96
C TYR A 11 -14.43 -20.16 -3.29
N VAL A 12 -14.06 -18.88 -3.44
CA VAL A 12 -14.16 -18.17 -4.72
C VAL A 12 -12.75 -17.70 -5.09
N GLY A 13 -12.19 -18.27 -6.15
CA GLY A 13 -11.04 -17.67 -6.87
C GLY A 13 -9.73 -18.47 -6.90
N PHE A 14 -9.66 -19.39 -7.87
CA PHE A 14 -8.53 -19.86 -8.70
C PHE A 14 -7.26 -20.57 -8.13
N ASP A 15 -6.98 -21.68 -8.84
CA ASP A 15 -5.83 -22.60 -8.93
C ASP A 15 -5.08 -23.04 -7.68
N GLY A 16 -5.44 -24.24 -7.23
CA GLY A 16 -4.78 -25.03 -6.18
C GLY A 16 -3.32 -25.43 -6.44
N ASN A 17 -2.64 -24.81 -7.41
CA ASN A 17 -1.20 -25.02 -7.65
C ASN A 17 -0.31 -24.13 -6.76
N GLU A 18 -0.78 -22.97 -6.27
CA GLU A 18 0.03 -22.13 -5.37
C GLU A 18 -0.04 -22.55 -3.89
N SER A 19 -1.10 -23.28 -3.50
CA SER A 19 -1.28 -23.77 -2.13
C SER A 19 -0.35 -24.95 -1.78
N GLN A 20 0.10 -25.73 -2.78
CA GLN A 20 1.02 -26.84 -2.56
C GLN A 20 2.49 -26.41 -2.35
N ARG A 21 2.87 -25.18 -2.74
CA ARG A 21 4.28 -24.75 -2.73
C ARG A 21 4.83 -24.42 -1.34
N TYR A 22 3.97 -24.28 -0.31
CA TYR A 22 4.36 -23.78 1.02
C TYR A 22 3.90 -24.64 2.21
N GLY A 23 3.28 -25.80 1.99
CA GLY A 23 2.91 -26.72 3.09
C GLY A 23 1.86 -26.20 4.08
N PHE A 24 1.22 -25.05 3.81
CA PHE A 24 0.15 -24.46 4.62
C PHE A 24 -0.93 -23.86 3.70
N ALA A 25 -2.20 -24.06 4.06
CA ALA A 25 -3.33 -23.45 3.36
C ALA A 25 -3.29 -21.91 3.57
N LYS A 26 -2.99 -21.16 2.50
CA LYS A 26 -3.10 -19.70 2.50
C LYS A 26 -4.55 -19.32 2.20
N TYR A 27 -5.13 -18.46 3.02
CA TYR A 27 -6.49 -17.98 2.83
C TYR A 27 -6.46 -16.62 2.13
N SER A 28 -7.18 -16.51 1.01
CA SER A 28 -7.37 -15.25 0.31
C SER A 28 -8.42 -14.35 0.98
N LEU A 29 -9.15 -14.85 1.99
CA LEU A 29 -10.24 -14.14 2.68
C LEU A 29 -11.32 -13.59 1.72
N GLY A 30 -11.51 -14.23 0.56
CA GLY A 30 -12.45 -13.79 -0.48
C GLY A 30 -11.92 -12.72 -1.44
N PHE A 31 -10.63 -12.38 -1.37
CA PHE A 31 -9.94 -11.50 -2.32
C PHE A 31 -9.23 -12.32 -3.42
N ASP A 32 -8.79 -11.66 -4.50
CA ASP A 32 -8.13 -12.31 -5.65
C ASP A 32 -6.78 -13.01 -5.29
N GLY A 33 -6.27 -12.82 -4.06
CA GLY A 33 -5.10 -13.53 -3.55
C GLY A 33 -4.70 -13.13 -2.13
N PRO A 34 -3.79 -13.87 -1.46
CA PRO A 34 -3.45 -13.61 -0.07
C PRO A 34 -2.75 -12.27 0.17
N ASN A 35 -1.93 -11.79 -0.78
CA ASN A 35 -1.34 -10.46 -0.73
C ASN A 35 -2.41 -9.37 -0.90
N GLN A 36 -3.44 -9.61 -1.73
CA GLN A 36 -4.54 -8.67 -1.90
C GLN A 36 -5.42 -8.51 -0.66
N ALA A 37 -5.57 -9.56 0.15
CA ALA A 37 -6.24 -9.46 1.43
C ALA A 37 -5.50 -8.55 2.42
N SER A 38 -4.17 -8.65 2.49
CA SER A 38 -3.36 -7.74 3.32
C SER A 38 -3.39 -6.31 2.79
N LEU A 39 -3.35 -6.13 1.47
CA LEU A 39 -3.49 -4.84 0.80
C LEU A 39 -4.85 -4.19 1.07
N SER A 40 -5.93 -4.97 1.12
CA SER A 40 -7.29 -4.48 1.42
C SER A 40 -7.50 -4.13 2.88
N PHE A 41 -6.79 -4.81 3.78
CA PHE A 41 -6.83 -4.53 5.21
C PHE A 41 -6.08 -3.23 5.57
N PHE A 42 -5.01 -2.90 4.86
CA PHE A 42 -4.18 -1.73 5.16
C PHE A 42 -4.95 -0.39 5.18
N PRO A 43 -5.85 -0.06 4.22
CA PRO A 43 -6.66 1.14 4.29
C PRO A 43 -7.65 1.18 5.48
N ILE A 44 -8.19 0.03 5.89
CA ILE A 44 -9.04 -0.08 7.08
C ILE A 44 -8.22 0.27 8.33
N LEU A 45 -7.01 -0.28 8.41
CA LEU A 45 -6.07 0.01 9.49
C LEU A 45 -5.68 1.50 9.52
N LEU A 46 -5.34 2.10 8.38
CA LEU A 46 -5.04 3.54 8.28
C LEU A 46 -6.21 4.40 8.78
N SER A 47 -7.43 4.06 8.35
CA SER A 47 -8.65 4.78 8.73
C SER A 47 -8.91 4.72 10.24
N GLY A 48 -8.78 3.55 10.84
CA GLY A 48 -8.95 3.41 12.28
C GLY A 48 -7.81 4.05 13.09
N MET A 49 -6.57 4.01 12.61
CA MET A 49 -5.44 4.69 13.26
C MET A 49 -5.57 6.22 13.18
N TYR A 50 -6.17 6.75 12.10
CA TYR A 50 -6.50 8.17 12.01
C TYR A 50 -7.48 8.61 13.10
N LEU A 51 -8.60 7.88 13.24
CA LEU A 51 -9.67 8.23 14.19
C LEU A 51 -9.29 7.94 15.65
N TYR A 52 -8.69 6.78 15.90
CA TYR A 52 -8.55 6.21 17.24
C TYR A 52 -7.11 5.90 17.64
N GLY A 53 -6.10 6.32 16.87
CA GLY A 53 -4.69 5.92 17.08
C GLY A 53 -4.07 6.35 18.42
N ALA A 54 -4.71 7.26 19.17
CA ALA A 54 -4.33 7.57 20.55
C ALA A 54 -4.79 6.49 21.56
N SER A 55 -5.93 5.83 21.28
CA SER A 55 -6.57 4.84 22.14
C SER A 55 -5.76 3.55 22.23
N ARG A 56 -5.45 3.14 23.46
CA ARG A 56 -4.77 1.86 23.74
C ARG A 56 -5.65 0.66 23.35
N MET A 57 -6.97 0.79 23.49
CA MET A 57 -7.93 -0.26 23.14
C MET A 57 -7.93 -0.51 21.63
N PHE A 58 -8.06 0.56 20.83
CA PHE A 58 -8.00 0.43 19.36
C PHE A 58 -6.66 -0.11 18.89
N THR A 59 -5.55 0.34 19.49
CA THR A 59 -4.21 -0.17 19.20
C THR A 59 -4.13 -1.69 19.42
N GLY A 60 -4.70 -2.19 20.52
CA GLY A 60 -4.74 -3.63 20.81
C GLY A 60 -5.56 -4.40 19.76
N ILE A 61 -6.75 -3.90 19.42
CA ILE A 61 -7.60 -4.51 18.38
C ILE A 61 -6.87 -4.53 17.03
N ALA A 62 -6.24 -3.43 16.65
CA ALA A 62 -5.47 -3.30 15.41
C ALA A 62 -4.31 -4.30 15.34
N LEU A 63 -3.57 -4.50 16.44
CA LEU A 63 -2.49 -5.48 16.52
C LEU A 63 -3.00 -6.92 16.37
N VAL A 64 -4.06 -7.27 17.09
CA VAL A 64 -4.67 -8.61 17.01
C VAL A 64 -5.19 -8.87 15.60
N ALA A 65 -5.86 -7.90 14.98
CA ALA A 65 -6.35 -7.99 13.62
C ALA A 65 -5.20 -8.14 12.60
N CYS A 66 -4.10 -7.37 12.74
CA CYS A 66 -2.92 -7.53 11.89
C CYS A 66 -2.31 -8.92 11.98
N ILE A 67 -2.19 -9.47 13.20
CA ILE A 67 -1.66 -10.82 13.43
C ILE A 67 -2.58 -11.87 12.83
N ALA A 68 -3.89 -11.75 13.02
CA ALA A 68 -4.86 -12.67 12.45
C ALA A 68 -4.80 -12.66 10.90
N VAL A 69 -4.82 -11.47 10.28
CA VAL A 69 -4.71 -11.35 8.82
C VAL A 69 -3.37 -11.89 8.32
N GLY A 70 -2.26 -11.59 9.00
CA GLY A 70 -0.93 -12.08 8.63
C GLY A 70 -0.81 -13.60 8.67
N ILE A 71 -1.35 -14.24 9.73
CA ILE A 71 -1.37 -15.70 9.87
C ILE A 71 -2.27 -16.34 8.81
N LEU A 72 -3.48 -15.80 8.60
CA LEU A 72 -4.46 -16.38 7.68
C LEU A 72 -4.02 -16.23 6.21
N THR A 73 -3.45 -15.08 5.83
CA THR A 73 -3.04 -14.83 4.45
C THR A 73 -1.64 -15.37 4.14
N GLY A 74 -0.76 -15.48 5.14
CA GLY A 74 0.65 -15.80 4.91
C GLY A 74 1.41 -14.72 4.14
N SER A 75 0.85 -13.52 3.98
CA SER A 75 1.52 -12.37 3.35
C SER A 75 2.57 -11.79 4.29
N ARG A 76 3.85 -12.04 4.00
CA ARG A 76 4.96 -11.64 4.87
C ARG A 76 5.22 -10.14 4.83
N THR A 77 5.20 -9.53 3.65
CA THR A 77 5.47 -8.10 3.44
C THR A 77 4.36 -7.23 4.02
N GLY A 78 3.10 -7.53 3.69
CA GLY A 78 1.94 -6.83 4.20
C GLY A 78 1.79 -6.94 5.73
N PHE A 79 2.06 -8.13 6.29
CA PHE A 79 2.07 -8.34 7.75
C PHE A 79 3.15 -7.52 8.46
N LEU A 80 4.41 -7.62 8.02
CA LEU A 80 5.53 -6.93 8.67
C LEU A 80 5.36 -5.40 8.61
N LEU A 81 4.92 -4.87 7.47
CA LEU A 81 4.65 -3.43 7.31
C LEU A 81 3.51 -2.97 8.21
N SER A 82 2.40 -3.72 8.28
CA SER A 82 1.25 -3.38 9.14
C SER A 82 1.62 -3.45 10.63
N LEU A 83 2.42 -4.46 11.01
CA LEU A 83 2.89 -4.63 12.38
C LEU A 83 3.86 -3.53 12.82
N ALA A 84 4.77 -3.10 11.92
CA ALA A 84 5.69 -1.99 12.18
C ALA A 84 4.98 -0.63 12.18
N PHE A 85 3.93 -0.47 11.37
CA PHE A 85 3.17 0.76 11.24
C PHE A 85 2.51 1.20 12.55
N ILE A 86 1.83 0.28 13.26
CA ILE A 86 1.08 0.60 14.48
C ILE A 86 1.95 1.26 15.58
N PRO A 87 3.08 0.68 16.02
CA PRO A 87 3.92 1.28 17.05
C PRO A 87 4.62 2.55 16.55
N ALA A 88 5.07 2.58 15.29
CA ALA A 88 5.70 3.76 14.70
C ALA A 88 4.73 4.95 14.62
N TYR A 89 3.48 4.70 14.20
CA TYR A 89 2.43 5.71 14.19
C TYR A 89 2.22 6.30 15.59
N ARG A 90 2.12 5.47 16.63
CA ARG A 90 1.96 5.97 18.01
C ARG A 90 3.18 6.75 18.49
N LEU A 91 4.38 6.30 18.18
CA LEU A 91 5.61 6.99 18.59
C LEU A 91 5.72 8.36 17.93
N LEU A 92 5.38 8.45 16.64
CA LEU A 92 5.35 9.70 15.90
C LEU A 92 4.20 10.62 16.35
N LEU A 93 3.04 10.05 16.70
CA LEU A 93 1.91 10.79 17.26
C LEU A 93 2.24 11.37 18.64
N ARG A 94 2.96 10.63 19.50
CA ARG A 94 3.35 11.11 20.84
C ARG A 94 4.31 12.29 20.82
N LYS A 95 5.08 12.47 19.74
CA LYS A 95 6.01 13.60 19.58
C LYS A 95 5.30 14.94 19.26
N HIS A 96 4.04 15.15 19.64
CA HIS A 96 3.23 16.25 19.14
C HIS A 96 3.52 17.65 19.72
N GLY A 97 3.69 18.56 18.77
CA GLY A 97 3.38 19.99 18.73
C GLY A 97 2.99 20.35 17.28
N THR A 98 2.61 21.60 16.98
CA THR A 98 2.36 22.06 15.59
C THR A 98 3.61 21.87 14.74
N ARG A 99 3.49 21.08 13.67
CA ARG A 99 4.66 20.75 12.86
C ARG A 99 4.98 21.86 11.85
N LYS A 100 6.26 22.20 11.72
CA LYS A 100 6.77 22.99 10.60
C LYS A 100 6.52 22.27 9.28
N LYS A 101 6.06 23.00 8.26
CA LYS A 101 5.88 22.48 6.89
C LYS A 101 7.17 21.81 6.42
N ASN A 102 7.06 20.56 5.97
CA ASN A 102 8.15 19.87 5.31
C ASN A 102 8.13 20.23 3.82
N THR A 103 9.22 20.84 3.32
CA THR A 103 9.37 21.23 1.92
C THR A 103 9.57 20.04 0.99
N VAL A 104 10.07 18.90 1.48
CA VAL A 104 10.41 17.71 0.67
C VAL A 104 9.21 16.79 0.52
N ALA A 105 8.36 16.69 1.55
CA ALA A 105 7.28 15.71 1.60
C ALA A 105 6.32 15.73 0.39
N PRO A 106 5.95 16.90 -0.17
CA PRO A 106 5.11 16.97 -1.37
C PRO A 106 5.72 16.32 -2.61
N TYR A 107 7.05 16.17 -2.66
CA TYR A 107 7.78 15.60 -3.79
C TYR A 107 8.08 14.10 -3.61
N LEU A 108 7.70 13.49 -2.49
CA LEU A 108 8.03 12.09 -2.18
C LEU A 108 7.56 11.11 -3.24
N PHE A 109 6.45 11.38 -3.92
CA PHE A 109 5.96 10.51 -4.98
C PHE A 109 6.89 10.50 -6.21
N ILE A 110 7.35 11.68 -6.64
CA ILE A 110 8.30 11.84 -7.75
C ILE A 110 9.68 11.32 -7.35
N ILE A 111 10.16 11.68 -6.16
CA ILE A 111 11.41 11.16 -5.60
C ILE A 111 11.35 9.63 -5.55
N GLY A 112 10.19 9.06 -5.19
CA GLY A 112 10.00 7.63 -5.14
C GLY A 112 10.12 6.96 -6.50
N LEU A 113 9.50 7.52 -7.54
CA LEU A 113 9.70 7.03 -8.90
C LEU A 113 11.20 7.04 -9.27
N LEU A 114 11.88 8.17 -9.05
CA LEU A 114 13.31 8.29 -9.38
C LEU A 114 14.18 7.30 -8.62
N VAL A 115 13.96 7.14 -7.32
CA VAL A 115 14.69 6.18 -6.48
C VAL A 115 14.44 4.74 -6.95
N SER A 116 13.20 4.39 -7.30
CA SER A 116 12.87 3.07 -7.85
C SER A 116 13.59 2.82 -9.18
N CYS A 117 13.58 3.77 -10.11
CA CYS A 117 14.24 3.61 -11.42
C CYS A 117 15.77 3.56 -11.29
N ILE A 118 16.37 4.44 -10.49
CA ILE A 118 17.81 4.44 -10.23
C ILE A 118 18.22 3.14 -9.52
N GLY A 119 17.45 2.71 -8.52
CA GLY A 119 17.67 1.46 -7.81
C GLY A 119 17.60 0.25 -8.73
N ALA A 120 16.63 0.21 -9.65
CA ALA A 120 16.53 -0.84 -10.65
C ALA A 120 17.78 -0.89 -11.54
N ALA A 121 18.18 0.26 -12.11
CA ALA A 121 19.35 0.35 -12.98
C ALA A 121 20.66 -0.05 -12.28
N LEU A 122 20.84 0.30 -11.00
CA LEU A 122 22.05 -0.02 -10.23
C LEU A 122 22.11 -1.47 -9.76
N PHE A 123 20.96 -2.12 -9.55
CA PHE A 123 20.88 -3.43 -8.90
C PHE A 123 20.29 -4.54 -9.78
N VAL A 124 20.02 -4.29 -11.06
CA VAL A 124 19.48 -5.29 -11.99
C VAL A 124 20.29 -6.58 -11.99
N ASP A 125 21.63 -6.48 -12.05
CA ASP A 125 22.53 -7.64 -12.10
C ASP A 125 22.98 -8.13 -10.71
N ASN A 126 22.47 -7.54 -9.63
CA ASN A 126 22.87 -7.91 -8.26
C ASN A 126 21.96 -9.00 -7.69
N ASP A 127 22.39 -10.26 -7.73
CA ASP A 127 21.60 -11.40 -7.27
C ASP A 127 21.23 -11.35 -5.78
N LEU A 128 22.10 -10.79 -4.93
CA LEU A 128 21.80 -10.66 -3.50
C LEU A 128 20.66 -9.67 -3.27
N VAL A 129 20.74 -8.49 -3.90
CA VAL A 129 19.71 -7.45 -3.77
C VAL A 129 18.39 -7.94 -4.36
N ASN A 130 18.43 -8.58 -5.53
CA ASN A 130 17.23 -9.16 -6.14
C ASN A 130 16.61 -10.23 -5.24
N ARG A 131 17.40 -11.15 -4.67
CA ARG A 131 16.85 -12.16 -3.75
C ARG A 131 16.20 -11.54 -2.51
N VAL A 132 16.82 -10.50 -1.93
CA VAL A 132 16.29 -9.80 -0.76
C VAL A 132 15.04 -9.00 -1.10
N MET A 133 15.02 -8.33 -2.25
CA MET A 133 13.91 -7.49 -2.71
C MET A 133 12.86 -8.25 -3.52
N SER A 134 12.93 -9.58 -3.59
CA SER A 134 12.00 -10.43 -4.37
C SER A 134 11.95 -10.05 -5.85
N ASP A 135 13.13 -9.93 -6.45
CA ASP A 135 13.40 -9.60 -7.86
C ASP A 135 12.87 -8.23 -8.34
N ARG A 136 12.35 -7.38 -7.43
CA ARG A 136 11.81 -6.06 -7.75
C ARG A 136 12.74 -5.19 -8.62
N PRO A 137 14.07 -5.10 -8.39
CA PRO A 137 14.96 -4.36 -9.28
C PRO A 137 14.91 -4.88 -10.73
N LYS A 138 15.05 -6.20 -10.93
CA LYS A 138 14.93 -6.84 -12.25
C LYS A 138 13.55 -6.61 -12.87
N LEU A 139 12.48 -6.71 -12.08
CA LEU A 139 11.11 -6.49 -12.56
C LEU A 139 10.89 -5.04 -12.99
N ILE A 140 11.34 -4.07 -12.19
CA ILE A 140 11.22 -2.66 -12.55
C ILE A 140 12.02 -2.35 -13.82
N ASP A 141 13.23 -2.89 -13.95
CA ASP A 141 14.07 -2.69 -15.14
C ASP A 141 13.43 -3.31 -16.40
N GLN A 142 12.95 -4.55 -16.33
CA GLN A 142 12.19 -5.19 -17.42
C GLN A 142 10.98 -4.35 -17.83
N TYR A 143 10.31 -3.72 -16.87
CA TYR A 143 9.20 -2.81 -17.15
C TYR A 143 9.66 -1.50 -17.78
N LEU A 144 10.78 -0.93 -17.38
CA LEU A 144 11.28 0.32 -17.97
C LEU A 144 11.80 0.12 -19.41
N GLN A 145 12.17 -1.11 -19.76
CA GLN A 145 12.66 -1.48 -21.09
C GLN A 145 11.56 -2.03 -22.01
N SER A 146 10.32 -2.18 -21.52
CA SER A 146 9.23 -2.73 -22.33
C SER A 146 8.82 -1.75 -23.43
N GLU A 147 8.40 -2.25 -24.59
CA GLU A 147 7.97 -1.42 -25.72
C GLU A 147 6.73 -0.56 -25.40
N TYR A 148 6.02 -0.89 -24.33
CA TYR A 148 4.79 -0.23 -23.91
C TYR A 148 5.02 0.88 -22.87
N THR A 149 6.28 1.13 -22.48
CA THR A 149 6.67 2.12 -21.47
C THR A 149 7.90 2.92 -21.95
N PRO A 150 7.87 4.25 -21.88
CA PRO A 150 6.75 5.07 -21.41
C PRO A 150 5.64 5.25 -22.45
N SER A 151 4.40 5.01 -22.04
CA SER A 151 3.21 5.41 -22.80
C SER A 151 2.71 6.77 -22.31
N VAL A 152 2.13 7.57 -23.21
CA VAL A 152 1.57 8.88 -22.86
C VAL A 152 0.31 8.72 -22.00
N PHE A 153 -0.58 7.79 -22.38
CA PHE A 153 -1.92 7.62 -21.79
C PHE A 153 -2.10 6.31 -21.00
N GLY A 154 -1.04 5.51 -20.84
CA GLY A 154 -1.15 4.18 -20.24
C GLY A 154 -1.53 3.12 -21.27
N SER A 155 -1.33 1.85 -20.90
CA SER A 155 -1.80 0.71 -21.68
C SER A 155 -2.08 -0.47 -20.75
N ASP A 156 -3.20 -1.15 -20.98
CA ASP A 156 -3.53 -2.39 -20.27
C ASP A 156 -2.63 -3.56 -20.72
N GLU A 157 -1.96 -3.43 -21.86
CA GLU A 157 -1.04 -4.45 -22.41
C GLU A 157 0.23 -4.58 -21.54
N VAL A 158 0.60 -3.51 -20.84
CA VAL A 158 1.74 -3.44 -19.90
C VAL A 158 1.54 -4.39 -18.70
N TYR A 159 0.29 -4.76 -18.37
CA TYR A 159 -0.06 -5.56 -17.18
C TYR A 159 -0.92 -6.78 -17.48
N ASN A 160 -1.22 -7.09 -18.74
CA ASN A 160 -2.03 -8.26 -19.05
C ASN A 160 -1.21 -9.55 -18.92
N LYS A 161 -1.12 -10.04 -17.67
CA LYS A 161 -0.42 -11.27 -17.28
C LYS A 161 -0.85 -12.49 -18.09
N ALA A 162 -2.11 -12.52 -18.55
CA ALA A 162 -2.66 -13.63 -19.31
C ALA A 162 -2.23 -13.64 -20.79
N GLN A 163 -1.95 -12.46 -21.37
CA GLN A 163 -1.65 -12.31 -22.80
C GLN A 163 -0.16 -12.08 -23.08
N TYR A 164 0.55 -11.39 -22.19
CA TYR A 164 1.93 -10.94 -22.44
C TYR A 164 2.96 -11.45 -21.41
N GLY A 165 2.52 -12.23 -20.41
CA GLY A 165 3.43 -12.85 -19.42
C GLY A 165 4.22 -11.86 -18.57
N THR A 166 3.86 -10.58 -18.56
CA THR A 166 4.51 -9.53 -17.79
C THR A 166 4.28 -9.73 -16.29
N ALA A 167 5.37 -9.80 -15.53
CA ALA A 167 5.33 -9.99 -14.08
C ALA A 167 4.75 -8.75 -13.37
N PRO A 168 4.05 -8.86 -12.23
CA PRO A 168 3.51 -7.68 -11.56
C PRO A 168 4.63 -6.73 -11.08
N VAL A 169 4.47 -5.41 -11.28
CA VAL A 169 5.32 -4.40 -10.64
C VAL A 169 4.75 -4.02 -9.29
N ASP A 170 5.30 -4.63 -8.24
CA ASP A 170 4.99 -4.32 -6.86
C ASP A 170 5.76 -3.08 -6.38
N ASN A 171 5.54 -1.94 -7.05
CA ASN A 171 6.10 -0.63 -6.73
C ASN A 171 5.15 0.48 -7.21
N PHE A 172 4.49 1.15 -6.29
CA PHE A 172 3.37 2.06 -6.55
C PHE A 172 3.72 3.25 -7.47
N PRO A 173 4.81 4.02 -7.27
CA PRO A 173 5.17 5.08 -8.21
C PRO A 173 5.42 4.57 -9.64
N VAL A 174 6.16 3.46 -9.78
CA VAL A 174 6.45 2.83 -11.09
C VAL A 174 5.17 2.27 -11.70
N TYR A 175 4.30 1.67 -10.88
CA TYR A 175 3.02 1.12 -11.29
C TYR A 175 2.11 2.20 -11.89
N ILE A 176 1.99 3.35 -11.23
CA ILE A 176 1.17 4.45 -11.76
C ILE A 176 1.74 4.95 -13.10
N TYR A 177 3.06 5.09 -13.16
CA TYR A 177 3.75 5.50 -14.38
C TYR A 177 3.57 4.52 -15.55
N ALA A 178 3.71 3.23 -15.28
CA ALA A 178 3.64 2.19 -16.28
C ALA A 178 2.21 1.94 -16.76
N ARG A 179 1.23 1.86 -15.85
CA ARG A 179 -0.15 1.51 -16.17
C ARG A 179 -0.97 2.69 -16.70
N TYR A 180 -0.86 3.86 -16.07
CA TYR A 180 -1.67 5.04 -16.44
C TYR A 180 -0.90 6.05 -17.31
N GLY A 181 0.35 5.73 -17.66
CA GLY A 181 1.20 6.55 -18.50
C GLY A 181 1.65 7.85 -17.86
N ILE A 182 2.35 8.66 -18.66
CA ILE A 182 2.90 9.95 -18.23
C ILE A 182 1.78 10.89 -17.74
N VAL A 183 0.66 10.96 -18.46
CA VAL A 183 -0.44 11.87 -18.09
C VAL A 183 -1.08 11.46 -16.76
N GLY A 184 -1.40 10.18 -16.58
CA GLY A 184 -1.96 9.67 -15.34
C GLY A 184 -1.01 9.86 -14.16
N PHE A 185 0.29 9.64 -14.37
CA PHE A 185 1.32 9.91 -13.38
C PHE A 185 1.39 11.39 -12.99
N ILE A 186 1.40 12.32 -13.94
CA ILE A 186 1.44 13.77 -13.66
C ILE A 186 0.21 14.19 -12.84
N ILE A 187 -0.99 13.74 -13.23
CA ILE A 187 -2.22 14.04 -12.50
C ILE A 187 -2.11 13.54 -11.06
N PHE A 188 -1.70 12.29 -10.87
CA PHE A 188 -1.57 11.71 -9.53
C PHE A 188 -0.52 12.44 -8.69
N ALA A 189 0.66 12.70 -9.27
CA ALA A 189 1.74 13.43 -8.61
C ALA A 189 1.29 14.85 -8.21
N PHE A 190 0.52 15.54 -9.05
CA PHE A 190 -0.04 16.84 -8.73
C PHE A 190 -1.04 16.80 -7.58
N VAL A 191 -1.97 15.83 -7.58
CA VAL A 191 -2.93 15.64 -6.49
C VAL A 191 -2.21 15.33 -5.17
N PHE A 192 -1.22 14.43 -5.20
CA PHE A 192 -0.41 14.10 -4.04
C PHE A 192 0.35 15.33 -3.52
N TRP A 193 0.97 16.09 -4.42
CA TRP A 193 1.71 17.32 -4.09
C TRP A 193 0.80 18.36 -3.44
N GLN A 194 -0.38 18.62 -4.01
CA GLN A 194 -1.35 19.56 -3.43
C GLN A 194 -1.85 19.09 -2.06
N GLY A 195 -2.17 17.80 -1.92
CA GLY A 195 -2.62 17.20 -0.66
C GLY A 195 -1.57 17.40 0.43
N MET A 196 -0.33 16.99 0.19
CA MET A 196 0.77 17.10 1.15
C MET A 196 1.15 18.54 1.49
N ARG A 197 1.00 19.49 0.56
CA ARG A 197 1.34 20.91 0.79
C ARG A 197 0.28 21.63 1.64
N ARG A 198 -0.98 21.23 1.52
CA ARG A 198 -2.12 21.84 2.21
C ARG A 198 -2.45 21.17 3.53
N GLU A 199 -1.95 19.97 3.77
CA GLU A 199 -2.18 19.22 5.00
C GLU A 199 -1.28 19.70 6.16
N TYR A 200 -1.91 20.00 7.30
CA TYR A 200 -1.23 20.45 8.52
C TYR A 200 -1.36 19.45 9.66
N SER A 201 -2.31 18.51 9.58
CA SER A 201 -2.50 17.48 10.59
C SER A 201 -1.33 16.50 10.56
N THR A 202 -0.64 16.38 11.69
CA THR A 202 0.49 15.44 11.81
C THR A 202 0.02 13.99 11.64
N LYS A 203 -1.21 13.65 12.06
CA LYS A 203 -1.81 12.33 11.84
C LYS A 203 -1.83 11.98 10.37
N MET A 204 -2.37 12.88 9.55
CA MET A 204 -2.47 12.72 8.09
C MET A 204 -1.11 12.59 7.44
N TYR A 205 -0.17 13.45 7.84
CA TYR A 205 1.17 13.40 7.31
C TYR A 205 1.83 12.03 7.54
N ILE A 206 1.68 11.48 8.75
CA ILE A 206 2.24 10.15 9.08
C ILE A 206 1.57 9.11 8.18
N LEU A 207 0.25 9.16 8.01
CA LEU A 207 -0.47 8.23 7.12
C LEU A 207 0.02 8.31 5.68
N PHE A 208 0.15 9.51 5.11
CA PHE A 208 0.68 9.68 3.75
C PHE A 208 2.10 9.15 3.60
N LEU A 209 2.96 9.39 4.58
CA LEU A 209 4.32 8.86 4.57
C LEU A 209 4.32 7.33 4.60
N PHE A 210 3.44 6.71 5.38
CA PHE A 210 3.28 5.26 5.41
C PHE A 210 2.69 4.70 4.12
N ILE A 211 1.73 5.39 3.49
CA ILE A 211 1.20 4.99 2.18
C ILE A 211 2.32 4.97 1.13
N ILE A 212 3.20 5.98 1.11
CA ILE A 212 4.33 6.02 0.18
C ILE A 212 5.35 4.92 0.50
N LEU A 213 5.71 4.73 1.77
CA LEU A 213 6.63 3.67 2.18
C LEU A 213 6.12 2.28 1.84
N TYR A 214 4.85 2.03 2.12
CA TYR A 214 4.17 0.79 1.76
C TYR A 214 4.08 0.62 0.24
N GLY A 215 3.82 1.71 -0.47
CA GLY A 215 3.80 1.77 -1.92
C GLY A 215 5.13 1.38 -2.57
N PHE A 216 6.29 1.54 -1.93
CA PHE A 216 7.54 1.03 -2.50
C PHE A 216 7.63 -0.49 -2.54
N ALA A 217 6.90 -1.17 -1.65
CA ALA A 217 6.92 -2.61 -1.52
C ALA A 217 5.76 -3.31 -2.25
N GLU A 218 4.66 -2.59 -2.50
CA GLU A 218 3.41 -3.16 -3.02
C GLU A 218 2.69 -2.19 -3.98
N ALA A 219 2.01 -2.73 -4.99
CA ALA A 219 1.12 -1.96 -5.88
C ALA A 219 -0.23 -1.65 -5.20
N PHE A 220 -0.22 -0.71 -4.27
CA PHE A 220 -1.35 -0.37 -3.38
C PHE A 220 -2.66 0.00 -4.10
N PHE A 221 -2.61 0.49 -5.33
CA PHE A 221 -3.75 1.18 -5.96
C PHE A 221 -4.68 0.30 -6.80
N ASP A 222 -4.33 -0.95 -7.08
CA ASP A 222 -5.25 -1.82 -7.85
C ASP A 222 -6.56 -2.08 -7.07
N ILE A 223 -6.50 -2.02 -5.73
CA ILE A 223 -7.67 -2.17 -4.85
C ILE A 223 -8.36 -0.83 -4.57
N ALA A 224 -7.61 0.27 -4.45
CA ALA A 224 -8.17 1.62 -4.27
C ALA A 224 -8.89 2.12 -5.54
N ALA A 225 -8.39 1.75 -6.72
CA ALA A 225 -9.06 2.00 -8.01
C ALA A 225 -10.33 1.15 -8.17
N LYS A 226 -10.31 -0.11 -7.71
CA LYS A 226 -11.50 -0.99 -7.70
C LYS A 226 -12.56 -0.56 -6.66
N ASN A 227 -12.15 0.07 -5.55
CA ASN A 227 -13.05 0.53 -4.48
C ASN A 227 -13.12 2.06 -4.40
N PHE A 228 -13.91 2.68 -5.28
CA PHE A 228 -14.20 4.13 -5.28
C PHE A 228 -14.77 4.65 -3.95
N ILE A 229 -15.42 3.78 -3.17
CA ILE A 229 -15.93 4.08 -1.83
C ILE A 229 -14.78 4.41 -0.87
N LEU A 230 -13.62 3.79 -1.04
CA LEU A 230 -12.52 3.85 -0.09
C LEU A 230 -11.84 5.24 -0.08
N PRO A 231 -11.55 5.88 -1.23
CA PRO A 231 -11.20 7.30 -1.30
C PRO A 231 -12.26 8.24 -0.72
N ILE A 232 -13.56 8.00 -0.96
CA ILE A 232 -14.64 8.81 -0.38
C ILE A 232 -14.69 8.66 1.14
N LEU A 233 -14.53 7.44 1.64
CA LEU A 233 -14.50 7.15 3.07
C LEU A 233 -13.30 7.85 3.70
N MET A 234 -12.13 7.78 3.06
CA MET A 234 -10.94 8.55 3.45
C MET A 234 -11.21 10.06 3.47
N VAL A 235 -11.79 10.65 2.41
CA VAL A 235 -12.16 12.08 2.39
C VAL A 235 -13.15 12.45 3.51
N SER A 236 -14.17 11.62 3.76
CA SER A 236 -15.17 11.87 4.80
C SER A 236 -14.56 11.79 6.20
N LEU A 237 -13.63 10.86 6.41
CA LEU A 237 -12.85 10.73 7.63
C LEU A 237 -11.97 11.96 7.81
N PHE A 238 -11.33 12.40 6.73
CA PHE A 238 -10.41 13.52 6.74
C PHE A 238 -11.09 14.87 6.99
N GLN A 239 -12.32 15.05 6.49
CA GLN A 239 -13.14 16.22 6.80
C GLN A 239 -13.64 16.20 8.25
N LYS A 240 -14.07 15.04 8.77
CA LYS A 240 -14.52 14.92 10.17
C LYS A 240 -13.40 15.11 11.18
N GLY A 241 -12.19 14.57 10.92
CA GLY A 241 -11.07 14.75 11.84
C GLY A 241 -10.61 16.20 11.93
N ALA A 242 -10.69 16.97 10.82
CA ALA A 242 -10.45 18.42 10.85
C ALA A 242 -11.49 19.19 11.69
N LEU A 243 -12.75 18.75 11.70
CA LEU A 243 -13.82 19.34 12.52
C LEU A 243 -13.66 19.02 14.02
N TYR A 244 -13.25 17.80 14.36
CA TYR A 244 -12.96 17.42 15.75
C TYR A 244 -11.77 18.20 16.34
N GLU A 245 -10.71 18.41 15.56
CA GLU A 245 -9.55 19.21 16.00
C GLU A 245 -9.90 20.69 16.22
N GLN A 246 -10.92 21.24 15.53
CA GLN A 246 -11.44 22.59 15.80
C GLN A 246 -12.29 22.68 17.06
N GLN A 247 -12.90 21.58 17.51
CA GLN A 247 -13.71 21.53 18.73
C GLN A 247 -12.84 21.36 19.99
N ASP A 248 -11.77 20.56 19.92
CA ASP A 248 -10.86 20.34 21.06
C ASP A 248 -9.90 21.54 21.33
N ALA A 249 -9.84 22.51 20.41
CA ALA A 249 -9.03 23.73 20.53
C ALA A 249 -9.81 24.95 21.08
N ARG A 250 -11.09 24.78 21.46
CA ARG A 250 -11.93 25.77 22.14
C ARG A 250 -12.16 25.35 23.59
#